data_AF-A0AAU6F2I3-F1
#
_entry.id   AF-A0AAU6F2I3-F1
#
_cell.length_a   1.000
_cell.length_b   1.000
_cell.length_c   1.000
_cell.angle_alpha   90.00
_cell.angle_beta   90.00
_cell.angle_gamma   90.00
#
_symmetry.space_group_name_H-M   'P 1'
#
loop_
_entity.id
_entity.type
_entity.pdbx_description
1 polymer ?
#
loop_
_entity_poly.entity_id
_entity_poly.type
_entity_poly.pdbx_seq_one_letter_code
_entity_poly.pdbx_strand_id
1 'polypeptide(L)' 'MRATGTFSVQDFTPTELAPTPGTPTAVPVGVATMAKQFEGEVTGRAATLFTAAYDAETGSGGIEIEAGGTHRIWFDYEIG' A
#
# COMPACT_ATOMS: atom_id res chain seq x y z
N MET A 1 8.84 26.81 -0.50
CA MET A 1 9.77 26.07 0.40
C MET A 1 9.51 24.57 0.19
N ARG A 2 10.53 23.71 0.31
CA ARG A 2 10.46 22.24 0.17
C ARG A 2 11.32 21.62 1.28
N ALA A 3 10.86 20.54 1.90
CA ALA A 3 11.61 19.75 2.87
C ALA A 3 11.51 18.26 2.50
N THR A 4 12.59 17.50 2.71
CA THR A 4 12.69 16.08 2.33
C THR A 4 12.99 15.21 3.55
N GLY A 5 12.28 14.09 3.69
CA GLY A 5 12.51 13.11 4.74
C GLY A 5 12.17 11.70 4.28
N THR A 6 12.70 10.71 5.00
CA THR A 6 12.39 9.30 4.82
C THR A 6 11.44 8.85 5.92
N PHE A 7 10.57 7.88 5.65
CA PHE A 7 9.79 7.24 6.70
C PHE A 7 10.03 5.73 6.77
N SER A 8 9.96 5.20 7.99
CA SER A 8 9.79 3.77 8.24
C SER A 8 8.33 3.45 8.58
N VAL A 9 7.90 2.23 8.24
CA VAL A 9 6.60 1.69 8.63
C VAL A 9 6.73 1.04 10.00
N GLN A 10 5.93 1.46 10.96
CA GLN A 10 6.00 0.97 12.35
C GLN A 10 4.89 -0.03 12.66
N ASP A 11 3.66 0.30 12.29
CA ASP A 11 2.48 -0.57 12.50
C ASP A 11 1.73 -0.65 11.17
N PHE A 12 1.47 -1.86 10.68
CA PHE A 12 0.67 -2.10 9.49
C PHE A 12 -0.42 -3.12 9.83
N THR A 13 -1.67 -2.70 9.76
CA THR A 13 -2.82 -3.51 10.20
C THR A 13 -3.87 -3.56 9.11
N PRO A 14 -4.08 -4.71 8.46
CA PRO A 14 -5.20 -4.91 7.52
C PRO A 14 -6.55 -4.65 8.19
N THR A 15 -7.50 -4.13 7.41
CA THR A 15 -8.88 -3.86 7.80
C THR A 15 -9.82 -4.74 6.99
N GLU A 16 -10.92 -5.19 7.57
CA GLU A 16 -11.95 -6.04 6.92
C GLU A 16 -12.83 -5.28 5.90
N LEU A 17 -12.33 -4.20 5.29
CA LEU A 17 -13.11 -3.40 4.34
C LEU A 17 -13.27 -4.14 3.01
N ALA A 18 -14.48 -4.63 2.74
CA ALA A 18 -14.83 -5.30 1.49
C ALA A 18 -15.80 -4.44 0.64
N PRO A 19 -15.58 -4.32 -0.69
CA PRO A 19 -16.52 -3.62 -1.58
C PRO A 19 -17.85 -4.37 -1.69
N THR A 20 -18.96 -3.64 -1.89
CA THR A 20 -20.30 -4.21 -2.16
C THR A 20 -20.91 -3.56 -3.41
N PRO A 21 -21.28 -4.33 -4.46
CA PRO A 21 -21.10 -5.78 -4.58
C PRO A 21 -19.60 -6.16 -4.66
N GLY A 22 -19.25 -7.34 -4.16
CA GLY A 22 -17.88 -7.83 -4.25
C GLY A 22 -17.51 -8.04 -5.72
N THR A 23 -16.39 -7.44 -6.15
CA THR A 23 -15.80 -7.73 -7.46
C THR A 23 -14.91 -8.95 -7.33
N PRO A 24 -15.15 -10.03 -8.08
CA PRO A 24 -14.23 -11.17 -8.13
C PRO A 24 -12.90 -10.68 -8.70
N THR A 25 -11.90 -10.53 -7.84
CA THR A 25 -10.52 -10.26 -8.22
C THR A 25 -9.67 -11.40 -7.68
N ALA A 26 -8.58 -11.71 -8.38
CA ALA A 26 -7.67 -12.75 -7.93
C ALA A 26 -6.88 -12.38 -6.68
N VAL A 27 -6.69 -11.08 -6.45
CA VAL A 27 -6.15 -10.50 -5.22
C VAL A 27 -7.18 -9.47 -4.72
N PRO A 28 -7.76 -9.62 -3.52
CA PRO A 28 -8.69 -8.63 -2.99
C PRO A 28 -7.97 -7.29 -2.77
N VAL A 29 -8.67 -6.18 -3.00
CA VAL A 29 -8.16 -4.87 -2.60
C VAL A 29 -8.16 -4.82 -1.07
N GLY A 30 -6.97 -4.82 -0.48
CA GLY A 30 -6.78 -4.67 0.96
C GLY A 30 -6.73 -3.20 1.35
N VAL A 31 -7.47 -2.84 2.40
CA VAL A 31 -7.27 -1.58 3.11
C VAL A 31 -6.55 -1.87 4.42
N ALA A 32 -5.51 -1.11 4.74
CA ALA A 32 -4.79 -1.21 5.99
C ALA A 32 -4.63 0.17 6.64
N THR A 33 -4.61 0.20 7.97
CA THR A 33 -4.07 1.35 8.70
C THR A 33 -2.57 1.18 8.86
N MET A 34 -1.82 2.26 8.65
CA MET A 34 -0.36 2.25 8.75
C MET A 34 0.17 3.45 9.54
N ALA A 35 1.02 3.20 10.54
CA ALA A 35 1.79 4.21 11.24
C ALA A 35 3.17 4.41 10.58
N LYS A 36 3.53 5.66 10.31
CA LYS A 36 4.81 6.07 9.71
C LYS A 36 5.60 6.92 10.68
N GLN A 37 6.89 6.64 10.84
CA GLN A 37 7.83 7.47 11.57
C GLN A 37 8.76 8.17 10.57
N PHE A 38 8.80 9.51 10.59
CA PHE A 38 9.60 10.32 9.69
C PHE A 38 10.90 10.79 10.35
N GLU A 39 11.98 10.81 9.57
CA GLU A 39 13.30 11.33 9.92
C GLU A 39 13.91 12.11 8.75
N GLY A 40 14.82 13.05 9.04
CA GLY A 40 15.45 13.95 8.07
C GLY A 40 15.06 15.42 8.31
N GLU A 41 14.83 16.18 7.24
CA GLU A 41 14.40 17.59 7.36
C GLU A 41 12.96 17.71 7.90
N VAL A 42 12.19 16.63 7.81
CA VAL A 42 10.86 16.47 8.40
C VAL A 42 10.93 15.35 9.42
N THR A 43 10.50 15.64 10.65
CA THR A 43 10.44 14.65 11.74
C THR A 43 9.00 14.55 12.27
N GLY A 44 8.63 13.36 12.75
CA GLY A 44 7.32 13.16 13.38
C GLY A 44 6.65 11.85 12.98
N ARG A 45 5.33 11.78 13.14
CA ARG A 45 4.53 10.58 12.86
C ARG A 45 3.31 10.91 12.01
N ALA A 46 2.88 9.93 11.20
CA ALA A 46 1.58 9.97 10.54
C ALA A 46 0.84 8.66 10.72
N ALA A 47 -0.49 8.74 10.88
CA ALA A 47 -1.40 7.63 10.70
C ALA A 47 -1.98 7.71 9.28
N THR A 48 -1.98 6.60 8.55
CA THR A 48 -2.34 6.56 7.13
C THR A 48 -3.30 5.42 6.83
N LEU A 49 -4.18 5.63 5.85
CA LEU A 49 -4.92 4.56 5.19
C LEU A 49 -4.12 4.15 3.95
N PHE A 50 -3.90 2.86 3.80
CA PHE A 50 -3.16 2.27 2.70
C PHE A 50 -4.08 1.33 1.93
N THR A 51 -4.18 1.53 0.62
CA THR A 51 -4.97 0.69 -0.27
C THR A 51 -4.03 0.00 -1.25
N ALA A 52 -4.08 -1.32 -1.34
CA ALA A 52 -3.29 -2.08 -2.30
C ALA A 52 -4.08 -3.25 -2.87
N ALA A 53 -3.77 -3.60 -4.12
CA ALA A 53 -4.08 -4.91 -4.68
C ALA A 53 -2.89 -5.83 -4.43
N TYR A 54 -2.70 -6.16 -3.15
CA TYR A 54 -1.58 -6.94 -2.65
C TYR A 54 -2.09 -7.94 -1.62
N ASP A 55 -1.75 -9.21 -1.82
CA ASP A 55 -1.94 -10.25 -0.80
C ASP A 55 -0.67 -10.35 0.03
N ALA A 56 -0.76 -9.97 1.31
CA ALA A 56 0.37 -9.98 2.22
C ALA A 56 0.78 -11.39 2.67
N GLU A 57 -0.10 -12.39 2.57
CA GLU A 57 0.22 -13.77 2.92
C GLU A 57 1.04 -14.44 1.81
N THR A 58 0.65 -14.24 0.55
CA THR A 58 1.30 -14.86 -0.61
C THR A 58 2.38 -13.98 -1.24
N GLY A 59 2.38 -12.68 -0.96
CA GLY A 59 3.25 -11.70 -1.61
C GLY A 59 2.81 -11.36 -3.04
N SER A 60 1.57 -11.70 -3.42
CA SER A 60 1.06 -11.57 -4.79
C SER A 60 0.49 -10.19 -5.10
N GLY A 61 0.74 -9.72 -6.32
CA GLY A 61 0.39 -8.38 -6.79
C GLY A 61 1.31 -7.29 -6.23
N GLY A 62 1.14 -6.06 -6.71
CA GLY A 62 1.94 -4.95 -6.21
C GLY A 62 1.88 -3.70 -7.06
N ILE A 63 2.51 -2.64 -6.53
CA ILE A 63 2.73 -1.38 -7.25
C ILE A 63 4.19 -0.96 -7.10
N GLU A 64 4.81 -0.55 -8.21
CA GLU A 64 6.13 0.05 -8.24
C GLU A 64 6.03 1.44 -8.88
N ILE A 65 6.75 2.41 -8.33
CA ILE A 65 6.91 3.73 -8.95
C ILE A 65 8.31 3.80 -9.56
N GLU A 66 8.36 3.87 -10.87
CA GLU A 66 9.62 3.97 -11.61
C GLU A 66 10.27 5.34 -11.49
N ALA A 67 11.56 5.41 -11.85
CA ALA A 67 12.22 6.67 -12.15
C ALA A 67 11.44 7.42 -13.25
N GLY A 68 10.97 8.64 -12.94
CA GLY A 68 10.10 9.44 -13.82
C GLY A 68 8.64 9.51 -13.36
N GLY A 69 8.26 8.77 -12.31
CA GLY A 69 6.94 8.86 -11.69
C GLY A 69 5.86 7.99 -12.34
N THR A 70 6.22 7.15 -13.31
CA THR A 70 5.30 6.14 -13.85
C THR A 70 4.98 5.12 -12.75
N HIS A 71 3.68 4.89 -12.52
CA HIS A 71 3.21 3.87 -11.60
C HIS A 71 2.90 2.59 -12.39
N ARG A 72 3.54 1.47 -12.04
CA ARG A 72 3.22 0.14 -12.55
C ARG A 72 2.45 -0.62 -11.49
N ILE A 73 1.31 -1.19 -11.87
CA ILE A 73 0.53 -2.11 -11.03
C ILE A 73 0.47 -3.47 -11.73
N TRP A 74 0.63 -4.54 -10.97
CA TRP A 74 0.45 -5.91 -11.45
C TRP A 74 -0.40 -6.70 -10.45
N PHE A 75 -1.02 -7.75 -10.97
CA PHE A 75 -1.85 -8.68 -10.23
C PHE A 75 -1.35 -10.06 -10.60
N ASP A 76 -1.04 -10.89 -9.61
CA ASP A 76 -0.75 -12.30 -9.86
C ASP A 76 -2.08 -13.05 -9.79
N TYR A 77 -2.43 -13.74 -10.88
CA TYR A 77 -3.69 -14.47 -10.98
C TYR A 77 -3.61 -15.65 -11.91
N GLU A 78 -4.38 -16.70 -11.58
CA GLU A 78 -4.68 -17.76 -12.53
C GLU A 78 -5.96 -17.41 -13.29
N ILE A 79 -5.91 -17.56 -14.62
CA ILE A 79 -7.09 -17.47 -15.48
C ILE A 79 -7.70 -18.87 -15.55
N GLY A 80 -8.95 -18.98 -15.10
CA GLY A 80 -9.77 -20.19 -15.27
C GLY A 80 -10.28 -20.36 -16.69
#